data_AF-A0A0G1ADY2-F1
#
_entry.id   AF-A0A0G1ADY2-F1
#
_cell.length_a   1.000
_cell.length_b   1.000
_cell.length_c   1.000
_cell.angle_alpha   90.00
_cell.angle_beta   90.00
_cell.angle_gamma   90.00
#
_symmetry.space_group_name_H-M   'P 1'
#
loop_
_entity.id
_entity.type
_entity.pdbx_description
1 polymer ?
#
loop_
_entity_poly.entity_id
_entity_poly.type
_entity_poly.pdbx_seq_one_letter_code
_entity_poly.pdbx_strand_id
1 'polypeptide(L)'
;MGGRIKQETKGDYSMVVSTNLGGDKTNWFVKKSVNNKLEKSGDKWLRTVNIVYKYENPDGEYAPFVKQFRDWVRVYAPIGSEFVSVDGSEDGTMTDQESNRVWYSAFVTAQPGDTKEVTFKYYIPSNLVGEKEYNLYLQKQAGVNGEKYTVSYGAKTVDVELVNFKEVTIRN
;
A
#
# COMPACT_ATOMS: atom_id res chain seq x y z
N MET A 1 -0.73 8.21 21.08
CA MET A 1 -1.68 7.15 20.65
C MET A 1 -1.41 6.84 19.18
N GLY A 2 -0.53 5.88 18.86
CA GLY A 2 -0.19 5.54 17.48
C GLY A 2 -0.09 4.02 17.35
N GLY A 3 -1.08 3.40 16.69
CA GLY A 3 -1.10 1.94 16.56
C GLY A 3 -2.47 1.34 16.26
N ARG A 4 -3.57 2.07 16.53
CA ARG A 4 -4.92 1.57 16.21
C ARG A 4 -5.26 1.89 14.76
N ILE A 5 -5.73 0.87 14.04
CA ILE A 5 -6.39 1.04 12.74
C ILE A 5 -7.63 1.90 12.96
N LYS A 6 -7.78 2.96 12.15
CA LYS A 6 -8.93 3.86 12.25
C LYS A 6 -10.18 3.13 11.79
N GLN A 7 -11.15 2.98 12.70
CA GLN A 7 -12.36 2.18 12.47
C GLN A 7 -13.38 2.87 11.57
N GLU A 8 -13.44 4.20 11.64
CA GLU A 8 -14.41 5.02 10.93
C GLU A 8 -13.74 6.00 9.97
N THR A 9 -14.18 5.96 8.71
CA THR A 9 -13.82 6.88 7.64
C THR A 9 -15.08 7.23 6.86
N LYS A 10 -15.24 8.50 6.49
CA LYS A 10 -16.41 8.98 5.73
C LYS A 10 -16.32 8.67 4.22
N GLY A 11 -15.21 8.06 3.81
CA GLY A 11 -14.86 7.79 2.43
C GLY A 11 -13.90 6.61 2.37
N ASP A 12 -13.19 6.51 1.25
CA ASP A 12 -12.30 5.41 0.94
C ASP A 12 -11.07 5.37 1.88
N TYR A 13 -10.49 4.20 2.05
CA TYR A 13 -9.41 3.94 2.99
C TYR A 13 -8.32 3.09 2.34
N SER A 14 -7.07 3.42 2.63
CA SER A 14 -5.93 2.57 2.26
C SER A 14 -4.86 2.65 3.35
N MET A 15 -4.37 1.48 3.75
CA MET A 15 -3.23 1.34 4.65
C MET A 15 -2.39 0.18 4.17
N VAL A 16 -1.09 0.42 3.97
CA VAL A 16 -0.11 -0.61 3.65
C VAL A 16 0.66 -0.97 4.91
N VAL A 17 0.71 -2.26 5.23
CA VAL A 17 1.45 -2.79 6.38
C VAL A 17 2.48 -3.79 5.87
N SER A 18 3.74 -3.49 6.12
CA SER A 18 4.87 -4.39 5.83
C SER A 18 5.29 -5.13 7.09
N THR A 19 5.52 -6.42 6.96
CA THR A 19 6.12 -7.27 8.00
C THR A 19 7.42 -7.81 7.44
N ASN A 20 8.53 -7.15 7.78
CA ASN A 20 9.85 -7.59 7.35
C ASN A 20 10.20 -8.91 8.03
N LEU A 21 10.34 -9.97 7.23
CA LEU A 21 10.66 -11.32 7.68
C LEU A 21 12.16 -11.66 7.54
N GLY A 22 12.97 -10.70 7.09
CA GLY A 22 14.41 -10.85 6.88
C GLY A 22 15.23 -10.73 8.16
N GLY A 23 14.65 -10.28 9.29
CA GLY A 23 15.31 -10.23 10.61
C GLY A 23 16.50 -9.26 10.74
N ASP A 24 16.94 -8.63 9.66
CA ASP A 24 18.17 -7.83 9.57
C ASP A 24 17.90 -6.35 9.19
N LYS A 25 18.92 -5.49 9.38
CA LYS A 25 18.90 -4.06 9.02
C LYS A 25 18.76 -3.77 7.51
N THR A 26 18.53 -4.80 6.69
CA THR A 26 18.36 -4.75 5.24
C THR A 26 17.28 -3.75 4.79
N ASN A 27 16.27 -3.50 5.62
CA ASN A 27 15.22 -2.51 5.34
C ASN A 27 15.77 -1.08 5.13
N TRP A 28 16.97 -0.77 5.63
CA TRP A 28 17.61 0.53 5.41
C TRP A 28 17.98 0.79 3.95
N PHE A 29 18.17 -0.27 3.16
CA PHE A 29 18.59 -0.19 1.76
C PHE A 29 17.42 -0.38 0.78
N VAL A 30 16.20 -0.58 1.29
CA VAL A 30 15.00 -0.78 0.47
C VAL A 30 14.12 0.47 0.56
N LYS A 31 13.98 1.16 -0.57
CA LYS A 31 13.05 2.29 -0.70
C LYS A 31 11.70 1.77 -1.16
N LYS A 32 10.64 2.09 -0.40
CA LYS A 32 9.26 1.71 -0.71
C LYS A 32 8.45 2.94 -1.13
N SER A 33 7.67 2.82 -2.20
CA SER A 33 6.66 3.80 -2.61
C SER A 33 5.34 3.11 -2.94
N VAL A 34 4.22 3.79 -2.68
CA VAL A 34 2.88 3.24 -2.86
C VAL A 34 2.04 4.13 -3.78
N ASN A 35 1.61 3.58 -4.91
CA ASN A 35 0.76 4.24 -5.88
C ASN A 35 -0.68 3.75 -5.71
N ASN A 36 -1.59 4.63 -5.28
CA ASN A 36 -3.02 4.35 -5.17
C ASN A 36 -3.74 5.01 -6.35
N LYS A 37 -4.28 4.21 -7.27
CA LYS A 37 -5.06 4.69 -8.40
C LYS A 37 -6.52 4.24 -8.25
N LEU A 38 -7.46 5.16 -8.43
CA LEU A 38 -8.89 4.84 -8.48
C LEU A 38 -9.45 5.21 -9.84
N GLU A 39 -10.11 4.25 -10.49
CA GLU A 39 -10.71 4.43 -11.81
C GLU A 39 -12.10 3.81 -11.89
N LYS A 40 -12.96 4.37 -12.72
CA LYS A 40 -14.26 3.79 -13.00
C LYS A 40 -14.10 2.61 -13.96
N SER A 41 -14.72 1.48 -13.62
CA SER A 41 -14.70 0.24 -14.40
C SER A 41 -16.13 -0.26 -14.54
N GLY A 42 -16.79 0.13 -15.64
CA GLY A 42 -18.24 -0.02 -15.78
C GLY A 42 -18.99 0.73 -14.69
N ASP A 43 -19.84 0.02 -13.94
CA ASP A 43 -20.62 0.56 -12.82
C ASP A 43 -19.90 0.49 -11.46
N LYS A 44 -18.70 -0.09 -11.43
CA LYS A 44 -17.88 -0.24 -10.22
C LYS A 44 -16.67 0.70 -10.24
N TRP A 45 -16.05 0.84 -9.08
CA TRP A 45 -14.80 1.61 -8.92
C TRP A 45 -13.66 0.65 -8.61
N LEU A 46 -12.69 0.58 -9.51
CA LEU A 46 -11.52 -0.27 -9.39
C LEU A 46 -10.39 0.51 -8.72
N ARG A 47 -9.97 0.04 -7.55
CA ARG A 47 -8.75 0.46 -6.89
C ARG A 47 -7.59 -0.40 -7.38
N THR A 48 -6.50 0.26 -7.75
CA THR A 48 -5.19 -0.36 -7.94
C THR A 48 -4.21 0.21 -6.91
N VAL A 49 -3.62 -0.65 -6.09
CA VAL A 49 -2.53 -0.30 -5.16
C VAL A 49 -1.26 -0.99 -5.64
N ASN A 50 -0.35 -0.22 -6.21
CA ASN A 50 0.96 -0.70 -6.68
C ASN A 50 2.03 -0.28 -5.67
N ILE A 51 2.76 -1.25 -5.16
CA ILE A 51 3.83 -1.07 -4.18
C ILE A 51 5.14 -1.39 -4.87
N VAL A 52 6.04 -0.41 -4.91
CA VAL A 52 7.36 -0.56 -5.53
C VAL A 52 8.41 -0.65 -4.43
N TYR A 53 9.21 -1.71 -4.49
CA TYR A 53 10.37 -1.95 -3.64
C TYR A 53 11.62 -1.79 -4.50
N LYS A 54 12.40 -0.76 -4.22
CA LYS A 54 13.70 -0.54 -4.84
C LYS A 54 14.79 -0.89 -3.85
N TYR A 55 15.45 -2.03 -4.05
CA TYR A 55 16.58 -2.43 -3.23
C TYR A 55 17.87 -1.86 -3.85
N GLU A 56 18.46 -0.88 -3.17
CA GLU A 56 19.76 -0.34 -3.54
C GLU A 56 20.85 -1.41 -3.39
N ASN A 57 21.94 -1.30 -4.16
CA ASN A 57 23.04 -2.24 -4.10
C ASN A 57 24.13 -1.70 -3.16
N PRO A 58 24.17 -2.10 -1.87
CA PRO A 58 25.11 -1.54 -0.91
C PRO A 58 26.48 -2.18 -1.14
N ASP A 59 27.54 -1.37 -1.16
CA ASP A 59 28.91 -1.81 -1.38
C ASP A 59 29.81 -1.52 -0.15
N GLY A 60 31.09 -1.89 -0.26
CA GLY A 60 32.10 -1.62 0.75
C GLY A 60 31.82 -2.27 2.10
N GLU A 61 31.93 -1.49 3.18
CA GLU A 61 31.76 -1.96 4.56
C GLU A 61 30.34 -2.49 4.85
N TYR A 62 29.37 -2.17 3.99
CA TYR A 62 27.99 -2.63 4.13
C TYR A 62 27.71 -3.98 3.45
N ALA A 63 28.61 -4.47 2.59
CA ALA A 63 28.46 -5.74 1.87
C ALA A 63 28.12 -6.94 2.78
N PRO A 64 28.67 -7.09 4.01
CA PRO A 64 28.29 -8.19 4.90
C PRO A 64 26.85 -8.15 5.41
N PHE A 65 26.17 -6.99 5.33
CA PHE A 65 24.78 -6.81 5.76
C PHE A 65 23.78 -6.96 4.61
N VAL A 66 24.28 -7.20 3.40
CA VAL A 66 23.49 -7.41 2.19
C VAL A 66 22.90 -8.82 2.22
N LYS A 67 21.57 -8.90 2.31
CA LYS A 67 20.82 -10.16 2.40
C LYS A 67 19.56 -10.03 1.58
N GLN A 68 18.95 -11.16 1.23
CA GLN A 68 17.65 -11.16 0.55
C GLN A 68 16.62 -10.43 1.41
N PHE A 69 15.98 -9.41 0.83
CA PHE A 69 14.83 -8.76 1.44
C PHE A 69 13.60 -9.67 1.30
N ARG A 70 12.83 -9.81 2.38
CA ARG A 70 11.58 -10.57 2.42
C ARG A 70 10.53 -9.75 3.15
N ASP A 71 9.42 -9.48 2.50
CA ASP A 71 8.31 -8.74 3.09
C ASP A 71 7.01 -9.50 2.91
N TRP A 72 6.26 -9.60 4.01
CA TRP A 72 4.85 -9.94 3.97
C TRP A 72 4.06 -8.65 4.07
N VAL A 73 3.51 -8.21 2.93
CA VAL A 73 2.79 -6.95 2.83
C VAL A 73 1.28 -7.20 2.86
N ARG A 74 0.56 -6.32 3.55
CA ARG A 74 -0.91 -6.28 3.59
C ARG A 74 -1.41 -4.92 3.15
N VAL A 75 -2.43 -4.92 2.30
CA VAL A 75 -3.20 -3.73 1.93
C VAL A 75 -4.57 -3.82 2.58
N TYR A 76 -4.89 -2.85 3.43
CA TYR A 76 -6.19 -2.72 4.06
C TYR A 76 -7.10 -1.82 3.24
N ALA A 77 -8.32 -2.29 3.03
CA ALA A 77 -9.36 -1.64 2.25
C ALA A 77 -10.64 -1.49 3.09
N PRO A 78 -11.59 -0.64 2.65
CA PRO A 78 -12.90 -0.55 3.27
C PRO A 78 -13.63 -1.89 3.30
N ILE A 79 -14.51 -2.07 4.28
CA ILE A 79 -15.44 -3.20 4.31
C ILE A 79 -16.30 -3.22 3.04
N GLY A 80 -16.62 -4.40 2.52
CA GLY A 80 -17.34 -4.55 1.25
C GLY A 80 -16.47 -4.37 0.00
N SER A 81 -15.15 -4.20 0.14
CA SER A 81 -14.24 -4.26 -1.00
C SER A 81 -14.14 -5.69 -1.52
N GLU A 82 -14.17 -5.85 -2.85
CA GLU A 82 -14.16 -7.14 -3.54
C GLU A 82 -12.79 -7.34 -4.20
N PHE A 83 -12.07 -8.37 -3.78
CA PHE A 83 -10.75 -8.68 -4.36
C PHE A 83 -10.86 -9.04 -5.84
N VAL A 84 -9.91 -8.57 -6.65
CA VAL A 84 -9.81 -8.89 -8.08
C VAL A 84 -8.55 -9.68 -8.38
N SER A 85 -7.38 -9.12 -8.08
CA SER A 85 -6.10 -9.81 -8.33
C SER A 85 -4.97 -9.26 -7.47
N VAL A 86 -3.92 -10.06 -7.34
CA VAL A 86 -2.60 -9.62 -6.90
C VAL A 86 -1.60 -10.08 -7.94
N ASP A 87 -0.76 -9.17 -8.40
CA ASP A 87 0.34 -9.44 -9.31
C ASP A 87 1.67 -9.17 -8.57
N GLY A 88 2.69 -10.01 -8.80
CA GLY A 88 4.01 -9.86 -8.18
C GLY A 88 4.18 -10.50 -6.79
N SER A 89 3.16 -11.21 -6.29
CA SER A 89 3.29 -12.04 -5.09
C SER A 89 3.85 -13.43 -5.43
N GLU A 90 4.78 -13.92 -4.61
CA GLU A 90 5.39 -15.25 -4.79
C GLU A 90 4.51 -16.39 -4.26
N ASP A 91 3.65 -16.11 -3.26
CA ASP A 91 2.78 -17.12 -2.61
C ASP A 91 1.28 -16.83 -2.80
N GLY A 92 0.93 -16.00 -3.80
CA GLY A 92 -0.46 -15.58 -4.05
C GLY A 92 -0.98 -14.59 -3.01
N THR A 93 -2.26 -14.64 -2.67
CA THR A 93 -2.87 -13.75 -1.68
C THR A 93 -3.65 -14.51 -0.63
N MET A 94 -3.57 -14.05 0.61
CA MET A 94 -4.57 -14.33 1.65
C MET A 94 -5.42 -13.10 1.90
N THR A 95 -6.68 -13.31 2.28
CA THR A 95 -7.61 -12.26 2.64
C THR A 95 -8.38 -12.61 3.91
N ASP A 96 -8.61 -11.61 4.75
CA ASP A 96 -9.46 -11.73 5.94
C ASP A 96 -9.99 -10.33 6.33
N GLN A 97 -10.78 -10.28 7.40
CA GLN A 97 -11.32 -9.05 7.96
C GLN A 97 -10.84 -8.85 9.38
N GLU A 98 -10.36 -7.64 9.67
CA GLU A 98 -10.07 -7.22 11.03
C GLU A 98 -10.29 -5.72 11.17
N SER A 99 -10.60 -5.24 12.38
CA SER A 99 -10.67 -3.80 12.65
C SER A 99 -11.62 -3.03 11.71
N ASN A 100 -12.76 -3.63 11.33
CA ASN A 100 -13.72 -3.08 10.37
C ASN A 100 -13.11 -2.76 8.98
N ARG A 101 -12.14 -3.56 8.56
CA ARG A 101 -11.45 -3.48 7.27
C ARG A 101 -11.31 -4.88 6.68
N VAL A 102 -11.23 -4.97 5.35
CA VAL A 102 -10.73 -6.16 4.66
C VAL A 102 -9.25 -5.94 4.41
N TRP A 103 -8.43 -6.98 4.50
CA TRP A 103 -7.05 -6.92 4.03
C TRP A 103 -6.75 -8.00 3.00
N TYR A 104 -5.81 -7.67 2.12
CA TYR A 104 -5.24 -8.57 1.11
C TYR A 104 -3.74 -8.61 1.31
N SER A 105 -3.12 -9.77 1.15
CA SER A 105 -1.68 -9.95 1.38
C SER A 105 -0.92 -10.35 0.12
N ALA A 106 0.38 -10.12 0.17
CA ALA A 106 1.36 -10.65 -0.78
C ALA A 106 2.67 -10.93 -0.05
N PHE A 107 3.40 -11.91 -0.57
CA PHE A 107 4.78 -12.18 -0.17
C PHE A 107 5.71 -11.78 -1.32
N VAL A 108 6.76 -11.02 -1.01
CA VAL A 108 7.73 -10.55 -1.99
C VAL A 108 9.14 -10.71 -1.47
N THR A 109 10.03 -11.16 -2.36
CA THR A 109 11.47 -11.14 -2.11
C THR A 109 12.22 -10.29 -3.14
N ALA A 110 13.26 -9.61 -2.68
CA ALA A 110 14.12 -8.79 -3.53
C ALA A 110 15.60 -9.04 -3.22
N GLN A 111 16.41 -9.10 -4.27
CA GLN A 111 17.86 -9.12 -4.18
C GLN A 111 18.43 -7.69 -4.33
N PRO A 112 19.68 -7.45 -3.92
CA PRO A 112 20.33 -6.15 -4.10
C PRO A 112 20.35 -5.74 -5.57
N GLY A 113 19.95 -4.50 -5.86
CA GLY A 113 19.81 -4.00 -7.22
C GLY A 113 18.44 -4.28 -7.86
N ASP A 114 17.60 -5.14 -7.26
CA ASP A 114 16.27 -5.42 -7.79
C ASP A 114 15.33 -4.23 -7.61
N THR A 115 14.43 -4.09 -8.58
CA THR A 115 13.15 -3.40 -8.40
C THR A 115 12.05 -4.45 -8.48
N LYS A 116 11.26 -4.57 -7.41
CA LYS A 116 10.09 -5.45 -7.34
C LYS A 116 8.82 -4.63 -7.21
N GLU A 117 7.77 -5.10 -7.84
CA GLU A 117 6.45 -4.47 -7.77
C GLU A 117 5.41 -5.50 -7.35
N VAL A 118 4.55 -5.10 -6.43
CA VAL A 118 3.36 -5.86 -6.05
C VAL A 118 2.14 -4.99 -6.32
N THR A 119 1.19 -5.50 -7.11
CA THR A 119 0.00 -4.75 -7.52
C THR A 119 -1.26 -5.46 -7.06
N PHE A 120 -2.00 -4.81 -6.17
CA PHE A 120 -3.32 -5.26 -5.74
C PHE A 120 -4.40 -4.55 -6.55
N LYS A 121 -5.39 -5.30 -7.00
CA LYS A 121 -6.60 -4.78 -7.64
C LYS A 121 -7.81 -5.28 -6.88
N TYR A 122 -8.73 -4.37 -6.57
CA TYR A 122 -9.99 -4.68 -5.90
C TYR A 122 -11.03 -3.60 -6.19
N TYR A 123 -12.31 -3.98 -6.18
CA TYR A 123 -13.39 -3.00 -6.24
C TYR A 123 -13.67 -2.43 -4.85
N ILE A 124 -14.03 -1.15 -4.79
CA ILE A 124 -14.50 -0.49 -3.56
C ILE A 124 -16.01 -0.20 -3.64
N PRO A 125 -16.71 -0.10 -2.49
CA PRO A 125 -18.11 0.32 -2.47
C PRO A 125 -18.31 1.70 -3.11
N SER A 126 -19.21 1.80 -4.09
CA SER A 126 -19.41 3.03 -4.87
C SER A 126 -19.89 4.22 -4.05
N ASN A 127 -20.54 4.00 -2.90
CA ASN A 127 -20.97 5.05 -1.98
C ASN A 127 -19.80 5.78 -1.28
N LEU A 128 -18.57 5.27 -1.39
CA LEU A 128 -17.37 5.92 -0.87
C LEU A 128 -16.75 6.93 -1.85
N VAL A 129 -17.23 6.96 -3.10
CA VAL A 129 -16.76 7.89 -4.13
C VAL A 129 -17.81 8.97 -4.32
N GLY A 130 -17.49 10.21 -3.92
CA GLY A 130 -18.40 11.34 -4.06
C GLY A 130 -18.49 11.82 -5.52
N GLU A 131 -19.64 12.41 -5.88
CA GLU A 131 -19.89 12.90 -7.25
C GLU A 131 -18.94 14.04 -7.65
N LYS A 132 -18.63 14.94 -6.70
CA LYS A 132 -17.81 16.14 -6.93
C LYS A 132 -16.39 16.01 -6.38
N GLU A 133 -16.21 15.17 -5.37
CA GLU A 133 -14.94 15.00 -4.70
C GLU A 133 -14.74 13.55 -4.27
N TYR A 134 -13.50 13.13 -4.35
CA TYR A 134 -13.02 11.84 -3.89
C TYR A 134 -12.13 12.03 -2.67
N ASN A 135 -12.47 11.36 -1.56
CA ASN A 135 -11.76 11.43 -0.30
C ASN A 135 -11.11 10.08 0.00
N LEU A 136 -9.78 10.05 0.05
CA LEU A 136 -8.98 8.90 0.45
C LEU A 136 -8.31 9.16 1.80
N TYR A 137 -8.63 8.32 2.78
CA TYR A 137 -7.95 8.26 4.06
C TYR A 137 -6.76 7.31 4.02
N LEU A 138 -5.56 7.87 3.99
CA LEU A 138 -4.30 7.14 4.09
C LEU A 138 -3.87 7.03 5.56
N GLN A 139 -3.49 5.83 5.97
CA GLN A 139 -2.94 5.59 7.30
C GLN A 139 -1.58 4.91 7.22
N LYS A 140 -0.57 5.55 7.83
CA LYS A 140 0.75 4.98 8.00
C LYS A 140 0.74 3.83 9.01
N GLN A 141 1.54 2.80 8.75
CA GLN A 141 1.89 1.79 9.75
C GLN A 141 2.61 2.42 10.95
N ALA A 142 2.33 1.91 12.16
CA ALA A 142 3.07 2.32 13.36
C ALA A 142 4.52 1.83 13.30
N GLY A 143 5.47 2.61 13.82
CA GLY A 143 6.90 2.25 13.84
C GLY A 143 7.68 2.53 12.55
N VAL A 144 7.02 3.04 11.49
CA VAL A 144 7.69 3.51 10.27
C VAL A 144 7.88 5.03 10.32
N ASN A 145 9.01 5.58 9.88
CA ASN A 145 9.29 7.03 9.95
C ASN A 145 8.43 7.85 8.98
N GLY A 146 8.29 7.39 7.74
CA GLY A 146 7.52 8.04 6.67
C GLY A 146 7.55 7.19 5.41
N GLU A 147 6.54 7.35 4.56
CA GLU A 147 6.39 6.59 3.32
C GLU A 147 5.89 7.50 2.20
N LYS A 148 6.34 7.25 0.97
CA LYS A 148 5.92 8.00 -0.21
C LYS A 148 4.68 7.38 -0.83
N TYR A 149 3.64 8.17 -0.94
CA TYR A 149 2.39 7.78 -1.58
C TYR A 149 2.10 8.71 -2.77
N THR A 150 1.58 8.14 -3.84
CA THR A 150 1.01 8.89 -4.96
C THR A 150 -0.44 8.46 -5.08
N VAL A 151 -1.37 9.42 -5.08
CA VAL A 151 -2.81 9.17 -5.18
C VAL A 151 -3.32 9.74 -6.50
N SER A 152 -3.92 8.89 -7.32
CA SER A 152 -4.48 9.26 -8.61
C SER A 152 -5.98 8.98 -8.67
N TYR A 153 -6.73 9.96 -9.14
CA TYR A 153 -8.16 9.87 -9.42
C TYR A 153 -8.47 10.61 -10.71
N GLY A 154 -8.97 9.90 -11.72
CA GLY A 154 -9.07 10.42 -13.09
C GLY A 154 -7.71 10.85 -13.62
N ALA A 155 -7.61 12.07 -14.16
CA ALA A 155 -6.35 12.64 -14.66
C ALA A 155 -5.51 13.36 -13.58
N LYS A 156 -6.01 13.44 -12.34
CA LYS A 156 -5.38 14.20 -11.26
C LYS A 156 -4.53 13.27 -10.39
N THR A 157 -3.37 13.77 -9.98
CA THR A 157 -2.42 13.05 -9.13
C THR A 157 -1.94 13.96 -8.00
N VAL A 158 -1.80 13.40 -6.80
CA VAL A 158 -1.30 14.09 -5.60
C VAL A 158 -0.23 13.22 -4.94
N ASP A 159 0.96 13.77 -4.78
CA ASP A 159 2.04 13.14 -4.00
C ASP A 159 1.92 13.49 -2.53
N VAL A 160 2.13 12.49 -1.67
CA VAL A 160 1.95 12.56 -0.23
C VAL A 160 3.14 11.90 0.46
N GLU A 161 3.87 12.69 1.26
CA GLU A 161 4.79 12.14 2.26
C GLU A 161 3.97 11.78 3.51
N LEU A 162 3.67 10.49 3.65
CA LEU A 162 2.79 9.99 4.70
C LEU A 162 3.59 9.75 5.99
N VAL A 163 3.54 10.72 6.90
CA VAL A 163 4.19 10.63 8.23
C VAL A 163 3.23 10.23 9.36
N ASN A 164 1.92 10.24 9.12
CA ASN A 164 0.87 9.87 10.06
C ASN A 164 -0.41 9.49 9.28
N PHE A 165 -1.59 9.74 9.84
CA PHE A 165 -2.86 9.68 9.11
C PHE A 165 -3.03 10.93 8.24
N LYS A 166 -3.50 10.77 7.00
CA LYS A 166 -3.77 11.86 6.07
C LYS A 166 -5.05 11.61 5.29
N GLU A 167 -5.90 12.63 5.22
CA GLU A 167 -7.00 12.69 4.26
C GLU A 167 -6.50 13.39 2.99
N VAL A 168 -6.74 12.77 1.85
CA VAL A 168 -6.43 13.29 0.52
C VAL A 168 -7.75 13.50 -0.21
N THR A 169 -8.05 14.77 -0.52
CA THR A 169 -9.24 15.15 -1.26
C THR A 169 -8.85 15.54 -2.68
N ILE A 170 -9.43 14.86 -3.67
CA ILE A 170 -9.29 15.20 -5.09
C ILE A 170 -10.67 15.61 -5.59
N ARG A 171 -10.81 16.87 -5.98
CA ARG A 171 -12.05 17.40 -6.60
C ARG A 171 -12.02 17.12 -8.08
N ASN A 172 -13.16 16.80 -8.69
CA ASN A 172 -13.32 16.76 -10.15
C ASN A 172 -13.28 18.18 -10.74
#